data_AF-A0A5R9EYU1-F1
#
_entry.id   AF-A0A5R9EYU1-F1
#
_cell.length_a   1.000
_cell.length_b   1.000
_cell.length_c   1.000
_cell.angle_alpha   90.00
_cell.angle_beta   90.00
_cell.angle_gamma   90.00
#
_symmetry.space_group_name_H-M   'P 1'
#
loop_
_entity.id
_entity.type
_entity.pdbx_description
1 polymer ?
#
loop_
_entity_poly.entity_id
_entity_poly.type
_entity_poly.pdbx_seq_one_letter_code
_entity_poly.pdbx_strand_id
1 'polypeptide(L)'
;MVAIISAGIAPGIALLCYFYLKDQYESEPIGMVLRSFIFGALLVFPVMVIQYGFTEEKVFVSDLAEAYVMSGFLEEFLKWFILYFTVYMHFEFNEFYDGIVYAVAISLGFASVENVFFLIATGIDQALGRALLPVSSHALYGVIMGSYLGRAKMDLGKKKGRWILLSLLFPIVLHGTYDFILLTVDRFWIYLVPFMLVLWAIGLRKVKVANLNQAKVLKDQESIHFEKKEI
;
A
#
# COMPACT_ATOMS: atom_id res chain seq x y z
N MET A 1 22.97 -0.16 16.29
CA MET A 1 22.45 0.79 15.28
C MET A 1 22.31 0.16 13.90
N VAL A 2 23.40 -0.30 13.26
CA VAL A 2 23.36 -0.86 11.89
C VAL A 2 22.34 -2.00 11.75
N ALA A 3 22.38 -2.98 12.66
CA ALA A 3 21.45 -4.11 12.62
C ALA A 3 19.96 -3.70 12.69
N ILE A 4 19.62 -2.68 13.48
CA ILE A 4 18.25 -2.16 13.61
C ILE A 4 17.81 -1.47 12.32
N ILE A 5 18.67 -0.60 11.76
CA ILE A 5 18.36 0.11 10.51
C ILE A 5 18.19 -0.90 9.37
N SER A 6 19.10 -1.86 9.26
CA SER A 6 19.01 -2.92 8.24
C SER A 6 17.76 -3.77 8.43
N ALA A 7 17.46 -4.22 9.65
CA ALA A 7 16.26 -5.01 9.94
C ALA A 7 14.95 -4.24 9.73
N GLY A 8 14.98 -2.93 9.95
CA GLY A 8 13.85 -2.03 9.73
C GLY A 8 13.49 -1.87 8.25
N ILE A 9 14.51 -1.69 7.40
CA ILE A 9 14.35 -1.33 5.97
C ILE A 9 14.31 -2.57 5.06
N ALA A 10 15.09 -3.61 5.36
CA ALA A 10 15.21 -4.80 4.53
C ALA A 10 13.88 -5.45 4.11
N PRO A 11 12.88 -5.68 5.00
CA PRO A 11 11.62 -6.26 4.59
C PRO A 11 10.83 -5.36 3.63
N GLY A 12 10.90 -4.03 3.82
CA GLY A 12 10.27 -3.07 2.92
C GLY A 12 10.88 -3.11 1.51
N ILE A 13 12.21 -3.14 1.42
CA ILE A 13 12.89 -3.28 0.11
C ILE A 13 12.60 -4.64 -0.53
N ALA A 14 12.63 -5.73 0.23
CA ALA A 14 12.37 -7.07 -0.29
C ALA A 14 10.96 -7.19 -0.90
N LEU A 15 9.94 -6.68 -0.20
CA LEU A 15 8.56 -6.68 -0.69
C LEU A 15 8.38 -5.74 -1.89
N LEU A 16 9.06 -4.59 -1.89
CA LEU A 16 9.03 -3.68 -3.04
C LEU A 16 9.60 -4.36 -4.28
N CYS A 17 10.77 -5.00 -4.16
CA CYS A 17 11.36 -5.79 -5.24
C CYS A 17 10.42 -6.91 -5.70
N TYR A 18 9.78 -7.62 -4.78
CA TYR A 18 8.82 -8.68 -5.14
C TYR A 18 7.66 -8.16 -6.00
N PHE A 19 7.00 -7.07 -5.60
CA PHE A 19 5.87 -6.54 -6.37
C PHE A 19 6.29 -5.81 -7.65
N TYR A 20 7.44 -5.15 -7.65
CA TYR A 20 8.02 -4.54 -8.85
C TYR A 20 8.34 -5.59 -9.92
N LEU A 21 9.00 -6.70 -9.54
CA LEU A 21 9.35 -7.79 -10.46
C LEU A 21 8.16 -8.66 -10.88
N LYS A 22 6.97 -8.44 -10.29
CA LYS A 22 5.74 -9.15 -10.63
C LYS A 22 4.93 -8.45 -11.72
N ASP A 23 5.36 -7.25 -12.12
CA ASP A 23 4.92 -6.61 -13.33
C ASP A 23 5.30 -7.46 -14.56
N GLN A 24 4.36 -7.64 -15.49
CA GLN A 24 4.51 -8.58 -16.61
C GLN A 24 4.65 -7.91 -17.97
N TYR A 25 4.33 -6.60 -18.09
CA TYR A 25 4.25 -5.93 -19.39
C TYR A 25 5.23 -4.78 -19.47
N GLU A 26 4.97 -3.65 -18.79
CA GLU A 26 5.81 -2.47 -18.84
C GLU A 26 6.29 -2.07 -17.44
N SER A 27 7.54 -2.42 -17.10
CA SER A 27 8.10 -2.05 -15.81
C SER A 27 8.32 -0.54 -15.70
N GLU A 28 7.78 0.04 -14.62
CA GLU A 28 7.94 1.44 -14.28
C GLU A 28 9.41 1.88 -14.11
N PRO A 29 9.78 3.13 -14.46
CA PRO A 29 11.13 3.61 -14.25
C PRO A 29 11.52 3.55 -12.77
N ILE A 30 12.60 2.83 -12.45
CA ILE A 30 13.09 2.62 -11.06
C ILE A 30 13.22 3.95 -10.30
N GLY A 31 13.66 5.03 -10.97
CA GLY A 31 13.78 6.35 -10.34
C GLY A 31 12.45 6.97 -9.89
N MET A 32 11.32 6.62 -10.51
CA MET A 32 9.98 7.05 -10.07
C MET A 32 9.48 6.20 -8.91
N VAL A 33 9.73 4.88 -8.96
CA VAL A 33 9.40 3.95 -7.86
C VAL A 33 10.17 4.33 -6.59
N LEU A 34 11.47 4.62 -6.71
CA LEU A 34 12.29 5.08 -5.58
C LEU A 34 11.82 6.44 -5.05
N ARG A 35 11.44 7.38 -5.91
CA ARG A 35 10.86 8.66 -5.47
C ARG A 35 9.58 8.46 -4.66
N SER A 36 8.71 7.55 -5.12
CA SER A 36 7.48 7.19 -4.43
C SER A 36 7.75 6.55 -3.06
N PHE A 37 8.75 5.66 -2.99
CA PHE A 37 9.22 5.11 -1.71
C PHE A 37 9.74 6.21 -0.77
N ILE A 38 10.53 7.15 -1.26
CA ILE A 38 11.04 8.28 -0.46
C ILE A 38 9.89 9.15 0.04
N PHE A 39 8.88 9.45 -0.79
CA PHE A 39 7.70 10.19 -0.33
C PHE A 39 6.96 9.46 0.80
N GLY A 40 6.81 8.14 0.69
CA GLY A 40 6.28 7.30 1.76
C GLY A 40 7.10 7.38 3.06
N ALA A 41 8.42 7.28 2.95
CA ALA A 41 9.33 7.39 4.08
C ALA A 41 9.25 8.76 4.77
N LEU A 42 9.14 9.84 4.00
CA LEU A 42 8.98 11.19 4.52
C LEU A 42 7.60 11.44 5.15
N LEU A 43 6.57 10.74 4.70
CA LEU A 43 5.20 10.83 5.20
C LEU A 43 5.06 10.44 6.68
N VAL A 44 5.97 9.59 7.20
CA VAL A 44 5.96 9.17 8.61
C VAL A 44 6.13 10.36 9.54
N PHE A 45 6.96 11.34 9.21
CA PHE A 45 7.23 12.50 10.08
C PHE A 45 5.99 13.36 10.36
N PRO A 46 5.28 13.91 9.36
CA PRO A 46 4.06 14.69 9.62
C PRO A 46 2.97 13.84 10.27
N VAL A 47 2.84 12.56 9.91
CA VAL A 47 1.90 11.64 10.55
C VAL A 47 2.18 11.52 12.04
N MET A 48 3.43 11.26 12.44
CA MET A 48 3.81 11.14 13.84
C MET A 48 3.55 12.43 14.62
N VAL A 49 3.78 13.61 14.02
CA VAL A 49 3.49 14.90 14.70
C VAL A 49 2.00 15.05 14.97
N ILE A 50 1.14 14.74 13.99
CA ILE A 50 -0.31 14.80 14.15
C ILE A 50 -0.76 13.77 15.19
N GLN A 51 -0.24 12.54 15.11
CA GLN A 51 -0.56 11.46 16.04
C GLN A 51 -0.20 11.85 17.47
N TYR A 52 1.04 12.31 17.68
CA TYR A 52 1.52 12.80 18.97
C TYR A 52 0.63 13.91 19.55
N GLY A 53 0.28 14.92 18.75
CA GLY A 53 -0.59 16.02 19.21
C GLY A 53 -1.97 15.53 19.69
N PHE A 54 -2.60 14.61 18.96
CA PHE A 54 -3.88 14.04 19.36
C PHE A 54 -3.78 13.10 20.56
N THR A 55 -2.69 12.36 20.71
CA THR A 55 -2.42 11.53 21.89
C THR A 55 -2.25 12.38 23.15
N GLU A 56 -1.46 13.45 23.09
CA GLU A 56 -1.22 14.35 24.23
C GLU A 56 -2.50 15.06 24.69
N GLU A 57 -3.31 15.52 23.73
CA GLU A 57 -4.61 16.16 24.00
C GLU A 57 -5.73 15.16 24.32
N LYS A 58 -5.44 13.85 24.33
CA LYS A 58 -6.39 12.76 24.60
C LYS A 58 -7.67 12.85 23.75
N VAL A 59 -7.51 13.23 22.48
CA VAL A 59 -8.63 13.43 21.54
C VAL A 59 -9.36 12.11 21.29
N PHE A 60 -8.62 11.01 21.20
CA PHE A 60 -9.15 9.67 21.00
C PHE A 60 -8.72 8.77 22.15
N VAL A 61 -9.70 8.34 22.96
CA VAL A 61 -9.44 7.58 24.20
C VAL A 61 -9.81 6.10 24.06
N SER A 62 -10.53 5.73 23.01
CA SER A 62 -10.96 4.35 22.77
C SER A 62 -10.08 3.65 21.74
N ASP A 63 -9.78 2.38 21.94
CA ASP A 63 -9.01 1.54 20.99
C ASP A 63 -9.60 1.52 19.58
N LEU A 64 -10.93 1.65 19.46
CA LEU A 64 -11.61 1.74 18.16
C LEU A 64 -11.20 3.01 17.39
N ALA A 65 -11.16 4.14 18.07
CA ALA A 65 -10.77 5.41 17.46
C ALA A 65 -9.27 5.46 17.17
N GLU A 66 -8.45 4.90 18.06
CA GLU A 66 -7.01 4.73 17.83
C GLU A 66 -6.77 3.92 16.55
N ALA A 67 -7.40 2.76 16.44
CA ALA A 67 -7.21 1.87 15.30
C ALA A 67 -7.74 2.45 13.98
N TYR A 68 -9.00 2.91 13.94
CA TYR A 68 -9.64 3.28 12.68
C TYR A 68 -9.44 4.75 12.28
N VAL A 69 -9.26 5.65 13.24
CA VAL A 69 -9.13 7.09 12.95
C VAL A 69 -7.65 7.51 12.97
N MET A 70 -6.94 7.19 14.06
CA MET A 70 -5.58 7.67 14.28
C MET A 70 -4.54 6.96 13.43
N SER A 71 -4.63 5.65 13.27
CA SER A 71 -3.77 4.91 12.34
C SER A 71 -4.47 4.70 10.99
N GLY A 72 -5.56 3.93 10.97
CA GLY A 72 -6.21 3.49 9.75
C GLY A 72 -6.58 4.63 8.79
N PHE A 73 -7.37 5.61 9.26
CA PHE A 73 -7.78 6.74 8.43
C PHE A 73 -6.61 7.68 8.11
N LEU A 74 -5.94 8.22 9.13
CA LEU A 74 -4.94 9.26 8.95
C LEU A 74 -3.79 8.81 8.04
N GLU A 75 -3.24 7.62 8.29
CA GLU A 75 -2.08 7.15 7.54
C GLU A 75 -2.44 6.79 6.10
N GLU A 76 -3.49 6.00 5.91
CA GLU A 76 -3.88 5.54 4.58
C GLU A 76 -4.44 6.69 3.74
N PHE A 77 -5.12 7.65 4.35
CA PHE A 77 -5.51 8.88 3.68
C PHE A 77 -4.32 9.68 3.18
N LEU A 78 -3.29 9.89 4.01
CA LEU A 78 -2.13 10.68 3.62
C LEU A 78 -1.25 9.97 2.58
N LYS A 79 -1.11 8.63 2.68
CA LYS A 79 -0.47 7.80 1.63
C LYS A 79 -1.24 7.91 0.31
N TRP A 80 -2.56 7.74 0.36
CA TRP A 80 -3.44 7.88 -0.80
C TRP A 80 -3.39 9.28 -1.39
N PHE A 81 -3.36 10.33 -0.55
CA PHE A 81 -3.30 11.72 -0.98
C PHE A 81 -2.03 11.99 -1.78
N ILE A 82 -0.87 11.60 -1.24
CA ILE A 82 0.41 11.74 -1.95
C ILE A 82 0.40 10.93 -3.24
N LEU A 83 -0.06 9.68 -3.22
CA LEU A 83 -0.18 8.86 -4.43
C LEU A 83 -1.07 9.51 -5.49
N TYR A 84 -2.23 10.04 -5.09
CA TYR A 84 -3.20 10.65 -5.99
C TYR A 84 -2.62 11.89 -6.67
N PHE A 85 -2.03 12.79 -5.90
CA PHE A 85 -1.51 14.04 -6.45
C PHE A 85 -0.18 13.85 -7.16
N THR A 86 0.74 13.06 -6.60
CA THR A 86 2.07 12.91 -7.22
C THR A 86 2.03 11.98 -8.42
N VAL A 87 1.37 10.82 -8.35
CA VAL A 87 1.41 9.78 -9.39
C VAL A 87 0.18 9.86 -10.29
N TYR A 88 -1.01 9.71 -9.71
CA TYR A 88 -2.25 9.53 -10.49
C TYR A 88 -2.59 10.73 -11.40
N MET A 89 -2.30 11.96 -10.94
CA MET A 89 -2.61 13.19 -11.68
C MET A 89 -1.53 13.62 -12.69
N HIS A 90 -0.27 13.27 -12.50
CA HIS A 90 0.85 13.89 -13.24
C HIS A 90 1.68 12.93 -14.10
N PHE A 91 1.71 11.63 -13.81
CA PHE A 91 2.57 10.69 -14.53
C PHE A 91 1.82 9.88 -15.59
N GLU A 92 2.61 9.25 -16.46
CA GLU A 92 2.25 8.31 -17.53
C GLU A 92 1.62 7.02 -16.98
N PHE A 93 0.66 7.15 -16.08
CA PHE A 93 -0.13 6.05 -15.57
C PHE A 93 -1.01 5.53 -16.72
N ASN A 94 -0.56 4.44 -17.33
CA ASN A 94 -1.07 3.89 -18.57
C ASN A 94 -1.47 2.40 -18.45
N GLU A 95 -1.08 1.70 -17.39
CA GLU A 95 -1.49 0.32 -17.12
C GLU A 95 -2.26 0.15 -15.80
N PHE A 96 -2.95 -1.00 -15.66
CA PHE A 96 -3.60 -1.34 -14.40
C PHE A 96 -2.61 -1.58 -13.24
N TYR A 97 -1.38 -2.00 -13.56
CA TYR A 97 -0.39 -2.45 -12.59
C TYR A 97 0.43 -1.30 -11.97
N ASP A 98 0.61 -0.19 -12.68
CA ASP A 98 1.33 1.01 -12.23
C ASP A 98 0.85 1.48 -10.86
N GLY A 99 -0.48 1.54 -10.71
CA GLY A 99 -1.11 1.92 -9.46
C GLY A 99 -0.65 1.06 -8.29
N ILE A 100 -0.51 -0.26 -8.51
CA ILE A 100 -0.03 -1.21 -7.50
C ILE A 100 1.43 -0.88 -7.17
N VAL A 101 2.32 -0.76 -8.16
CA VAL A 101 3.76 -0.53 -7.93
C VAL A 101 3.98 0.76 -7.14
N TYR A 102 3.35 1.85 -7.54
CA TYR A 102 3.52 3.15 -6.89
C TYR A 102 2.90 3.21 -5.48
N ALA A 103 1.71 2.63 -5.30
CA ALA A 103 1.06 2.57 -3.98
C ALA A 103 1.86 1.69 -3.00
N VAL A 104 2.36 0.54 -3.47
CA VAL A 104 3.23 -0.35 -2.70
C VAL A 104 4.53 0.37 -2.33
N ALA A 105 5.14 1.11 -3.25
CA ALA A 105 6.35 1.88 -2.97
C ALA A 105 6.14 2.91 -1.85
N ILE A 106 5.09 3.74 -1.94
CA ILE A 106 4.75 4.70 -0.87
C ILE A 106 4.50 3.98 0.46
N SER A 107 3.70 2.91 0.44
CA SER A 107 3.33 2.20 1.66
C SER A 107 4.53 1.52 2.32
N LEU A 108 5.45 0.96 1.54
CA LEU A 108 6.66 0.31 2.07
C LEU A 108 7.73 1.32 2.50
N GLY A 109 7.80 2.49 1.85
CA GLY A 109 8.62 3.60 2.32
C GLY A 109 8.20 4.05 3.71
N PHE A 110 6.89 4.24 3.89
CA PHE A 110 6.30 4.56 5.18
C PHE A 110 6.60 3.48 6.22
N ALA A 111 6.26 2.22 5.91
CA ALA A 111 6.46 1.10 6.81
C ALA A 111 7.93 0.89 7.19
N SER A 112 8.88 1.21 6.32
CA SER A 112 10.32 1.06 6.60
C SER A 112 10.78 2.03 7.68
N VAL A 113 10.39 3.31 7.58
CA VAL A 113 10.79 4.33 8.58
C VAL A 113 10.07 4.09 9.90
N GLU A 114 8.77 3.78 9.86
CA GLU A 114 8.02 3.40 11.05
C GLU A 114 8.65 2.19 11.75
N ASN A 115 8.97 1.14 10.99
CA ASN A 115 9.60 -0.06 11.54
C ASN A 115 10.98 0.24 12.15
N VAL A 116 11.78 1.13 11.55
CA VAL A 116 13.05 1.57 12.15
C VAL A 116 12.80 2.26 13.50
N PHE A 117 11.87 3.21 13.60
CA PHE A 117 11.57 3.88 14.86
C PHE A 117 11.02 2.91 15.91
N PHE A 118 10.14 2.00 15.50
CA PHE A 118 9.62 0.96 16.37
C PHE A 118 10.75 0.09 16.94
N LEU A 119 11.67 -0.39 16.11
CA LEU A 119 12.77 -1.26 16.56
C LEU A 119 13.83 -0.49 17.38
N ILE A 120 14.01 0.81 17.15
CA ILE A 120 14.82 1.67 18.04
C ILE A 120 14.18 1.72 19.44
N ALA A 121 12.85 1.86 19.51
CA ALA A 121 12.14 1.98 20.77
C ALA A 121 11.99 0.65 21.53
N THR A 122 11.86 -0.47 20.79
CA THR A 122 11.43 -1.75 21.37
C THR A 122 12.48 -2.85 21.35
N GLY A 123 13.50 -2.76 20.50
CA GLY A 123 14.53 -3.79 20.34
C GLY A 123 14.41 -4.59 19.04
N ILE A 124 15.52 -5.25 18.68
CA ILE A 124 15.66 -5.99 17.41
C ILE A 124 14.96 -7.36 17.40
N ASP A 125 14.66 -7.90 18.57
CA ASP A 125 13.93 -9.16 18.76
C ASP A 125 12.56 -9.15 18.09
N GLN A 126 11.94 -7.97 17.97
CA GLN A 126 10.65 -7.81 17.29
C GLN A 126 10.74 -7.75 15.75
N ALA A 127 11.95 -7.67 15.19
CA ALA A 127 12.16 -7.41 13.76
C ALA A 127 11.48 -8.45 12.85
N LEU A 128 11.53 -9.74 13.22
CA LEU A 128 10.91 -10.79 12.42
C LEU A 128 9.37 -10.69 12.44
N GLY A 129 8.80 -10.47 13.62
CA GLY A 129 7.35 -10.25 13.76
C GLY A 129 6.88 -9.05 12.95
N ARG A 130 7.66 -7.96 12.99
CA ARG A 130 7.36 -6.74 12.21
C ARG A 130 7.50 -6.94 10.71
N ALA A 131 8.52 -7.65 10.26
CA ALA A 131 8.70 -7.98 8.85
C ALA A 131 7.51 -8.78 8.29
N LEU A 132 7.02 -9.77 9.06
CA LEU A 132 5.97 -10.69 8.62
C LEU A 132 4.56 -10.09 8.72
N LEU A 133 4.29 -9.28 9.72
CA LEU A 133 2.93 -8.77 9.97
C LEU A 133 2.73 -7.32 9.48
N PRO A 134 3.18 -6.28 10.20
CA PRO A 134 2.86 -4.89 9.85
C PRO A 134 3.53 -4.42 8.55
N VAL A 135 4.81 -4.74 8.32
CA VAL A 135 5.49 -4.31 7.08
C VAL A 135 4.83 -4.97 5.88
N SER A 136 4.46 -6.26 6.01
CA SER A 136 3.77 -6.96 4.93
C SER A 136 2.32 -6.50 4.75
N SER A 137 1.62 -6.11 5.83
CA SER A 137 0.27 -5.57 5.74
C SER A 137 0.26 -4.22 5.03
N HIS A 138 1.20 -3.32 5.31
CA HIS A 138 1.33 -2.06 4.56
C HIS A 138 1.56 -2.29 3.07
N ALA A 139 2.38 -3.28 2.69
CA ALA A 139 2.52 -3.63 1.28
C ALA A 139 1.17 -4.03 0.67
N LEU A 140 0.37 -4.85 1.36
CA LEU A 140 -0.92 -5.32 0.88
C LEU A 140 -2.00 -4.22 0.86
N TYR A 141 -1.98 -3.28 1.82
CA TYR A 141 -2.82 -2.08 1.77
C TYR A 141 -2.48 -1.25 0.53
N GLY A 142 -1.19 -1.07 0.24
CA GLY A 142 -0.69 -0.48 -1.00
C GLY A 142 -1.19 -1.23 -2.25
N VAL A 143 -1.11 -2.56 -2.28
CA VAL A 143 -1.64 -3.36 -3.42
C VAL A 143 -3.13 -3.10 -3.63
N ILE A 144 -3.91 -3.09 -2.55
CA ILE A 144 -5.36 -2.89 -2.63
C ILE A 144 -5.67 -1.47 -3.11
N MET A 145 -5.06 -0.46 -2.50
CA MET A 145 -5.13 0.95 -2.88
C MET A 145 -4.82 1.13 -4.37
N GLY A 146 -3.64 0.66 -4.78
CA GLY A 146 -3.13 0.75 -6.13
C GLY A 146 -4.00 0.03 -7.15
N SER A 147 -4.51 -1.16 -6.83
CA SER A 147 -5.37 -1.93 -7.75
C SER A 147 -6.67 -1.21 -8.10
N TYR A 148 -7.23 -0.46 -7.14
CA TYR A 148 -8.45 0.32 -7.36
C TYR A 148 -8.14 1.65 -8.07
N LEU A 149 -7.03 2.32 -7.75
CA LEU A 149 -6.61 3.51 -8.51
C LEU A 149 -6.25 3.19 -9.96
N GLY A 150 -5.56 2.08 -10.21
CA GLY A 150 -5.26 1.63 -11.57
C GLY A 150 -6.51 1.36 -12.36
N ARG A 151 -7.48 0.66 -11.75
CA ARG A 151 -8.80 0.50 -12.35
C ARG A 151 -9.52 1.83 -12.59
N ALA A 152 -9.39 2.80 -11.68
CA ALA A 152 -9.99 4.12 -11.84
C ALA A 152 -9.37 4.93 -13.00
N LYS A 153 -8.07 4.72 -13.29
CA LYS A 153 -7.39 5.39 -14.39
C LYS A 153 -7.88 4.84 -15.74
N MET A 154 -8.00 3.51 -15.82
CA MET A 154 -8.39 2.81 -17.05
C MET A 154 -9.90 2.88 -17.34
N ASP A 155 -10.75 2.96 -16.30
CA ASP A 155 -12.20 3.13 -16.48
C ASP A 155 -12.55 4.59 -16.81
N LEU A 156 -12.79 4.88 -18.10
CA LEU A 156 -13.23 6.20 -18.60
C LEU A 156 -14.73 6.50 -18.36
N GLY A 157 -15.46 5.59 -17.70
CA GLY A 157 -16.92 5.67 -17.51
C GLY A 157 -17.38 6.24 -16.16
N LYS A 158 -18.70 6.24 -15.92
CA LYS A 158 -19.37 6.74 -14.70
C LYS A 158 -18.91 6.08 -13.39
N LYS A 159 -18.10 5.02 -13.45
CA LYS A 159 -17.61 4.25 -12.28
C LYS A 159 -16.28 4.75 -11.73
N LYS A 160 -15.59 5.69 -12.40
CA LYS A 160 -14.30 6.24 -11.98
C LYS A 160 -14.28 6.67 -10.51
N GLY A 161 -15.23 7.53 -10.11
CA GLY A 161 -15.30 8.03 -8.73
C GLY A 161 -15.50 6.92 -7.68
N ARG A 162 -16.21 5.84 -8.04
CA ARG A 162 -16.37 4.68 -7.15
C ARG A 162 -15.03 3.98 -6.91
N TRP A 163 -14.20 3.80 -7.94
CA TRP A 163 -12.91 3.15 -7.78
C TRP A 163 -11.92 4.00 -6.97
N ILE A 164 -11.93 5.31 -7.18
CA ILE A 164 -11.16 6.27 -6.37
C ILE A 164 -11.60 6.22 -4.90
N LEU A 165 -12.90 6.14 -4.63
CA LEU A 165 -13.40 6.00 -3.26
C LEU A 165 -12.99 4.66 -2.63
N LEU A 166 -13.11 3.56 -3.38
CA LEU A 166 -12.75 2.23 -2.90
C LEU A 166 -11.24 2.06 -2.70
N SER A 167 -10.40 2.78 -3.45
CA SER A 167 -8.95 2.77 -3.22
C SER A 167 -8.56 3.43 -1.90
N LEU A 168 -9.41 4.29 -1.34
CA LEU A 168 -9.20 4.89 -0.03
C LEU A 168 -9.87 4.07 1.08
N LEU A 169 -11.15 3.72 0.93
CA LEU A 169 -11.92 3.09 2.00
C LEU A 169 -11.41 1.69 2.38
N PHE A 170 -11.01 0.86 1.42
CA PHE A 170 -10.58 -0.50 1.75
C PHE A 170 -9.28 -0.54 2.55
N PRO A 171 -8.20 0.17 2.17
CA PRO A 171 -7.00 0.26 3.00
C PRO A 171 -7.29 0.76 4.41
N ILE A 172 -8.10 1.82 4.57
CA ILE A 172 -8.47 2.36 5.89
C ILE A 172 -9.12 1.28 6.76
N VAL A 173 -10.14 0.59 6.23
CA VAL A 173 -10.85 -0.43 7.00
C VAL A 173 -9.95 -1.61 7.33
N LEU A 174 -9.12 -2.05 6.39
CA LEU A 174 -8.21 -3.19 6.61
C LEU A 174 -7.12 -2.85 7.62
N HIS A 175 -6.54 -1.66 7.52
CA HIS A 175 -5.53 -1.18 8.44
C HIS A 175 -6.10 -0.99 9.84
N GLY A 176 -7.23 -0.30 9.98
CA GLY A 176 -7.90 -0.15 11.27
C GLY A 176 -8.34 -1.49 11.87
N THR A 177 -8.73 -2.48 11.04
CA THR A 177 -9.04 -3.83 11.55
C THR A 177 -7.80 -4.54 12.10
N TYR A 178 -6.66 -4.40 11.42
CA TYR A 178 -5.39 -4.96 11.87
C TYR A 178 -5.00 -4.38 13.24
N ASP A 179 -5.04 -3.06 13.38
CA ASP A 179 -4.68 -2.37 14.62
C ASP A 179 -5.68 -2.66 15.74
N PHE A 180 -6.97 -2.71 15.42
CA PHE A 180 -7.99 -3.04 16.41
C PHE A 180 -7.78 -4.44 16.98
N ILE A 181 -7.43 -5.44 16.15
CA ILE A 181 -7.07 -6.79 16.62
C ILE A 181 -5.83 -6.72 17.53
N LEU A 182 -4.83 -5.92 17.15
CA LEU A 182 -3.58 -5.79 17.92
C LEU A 182 -3.80 -5.14 19.29
N LEU A 183 -4.67 -4.12 19.36
CA LEU A 183 -4.93 -3.35 20.58
C LEU A 183 -5.89 -4.06 21.56
N THR A 184 -6.87 -4.79 21.05
CA THR A 184 -8.00 -5.29 21.89
C THR A 184 -7.94 -6.76 22.24
N VAL A 185 -7.04 -7.55 21.63
CA VAL A 185 -7.03 -9.01 21.77
C VAL A 185 -5.72 -9.52 22.38
N ASP A 186 -5.77 -10.06 23.59
CA ASP A 186 -4.59 -10.61 24.29
C ASP A 186 -3.81 -11.64 23.45
N ARG A 187 -4.53 -12.54 22.78
CA ARG A 187 -3.96 -13.56 21.88
C ARG A 187 -4.16 -13.15 20.42
N PHE A 188 -3.79 -11.92 20.08
CA PHE A 188 -4.00 -11.31 18.76
C PHE A 188 -3.56 -12.21 17.60
N TRP A 189 -2.45 -12.96 17.74
CA TRP A 189 -1.93 -13.87 16.71
C TRP A 189 -2.96 -14.85 16.15
N ILE A 190 -3.90 -15.33 16.98
CA ILE A 190 -4.95 -16.28 16.57
C ILE A 190 -5.85 -15.67 15.49
N TYR A 191 -6.08 -14.36 15.53
CA TYR A 191 -6.93 -13.64 14.58
C TYR A 191 -6.10 -12.97 13.49
N LEU A 192 -4.95 -12.43 13.85
CA LEU A 192 -4.09 -11.67 12.96
C LEU A 192 -3.44 -12.56 11.90
N VAL A 193 -3.04 -13.79 12.23
CA VAL A 193 -2.45 -14.71 11.24
C VAL A 193 -3.46 -15.11 10.16
N PRO A 194 -4.69 -15.59 10.48
CA PRO A 194 -5.72 -15.83 9.46
C PRO A 194 -6.08 -14.57 8.67
N PHE A 195 -6.19 -13.41 9.34
CA PHE A 195 -6.44 -12.14 8.67
C PHE A 195 -5.36 -11.84 7.62
N MET A 196 -4.08 -12.00 7.98
CA MET A 196 -2.96 -11.79 7.07
C MET A 196 -2.91 -12.80 5.92
N LEU A 197 -3.24 -14.08 6.16
CA LEU A 197 -3.34 -15.08 5.08
C LEU A 197 -4.43 -14.72 4.06
N VAL A 198 -5.60 -14.29 4.54
CA VAL A 198 -6.69 -13.80 3.68
C VAL A 198 -6.26 -12.55 2.92
N LEU A 199 -5.60 -11.61 3.60
CA LEU A 199 -5.13 -10.36 3.00
C LEU A 199 -4.10 -10.63 1.90
N TRP A 200 -3.16 -11.54 2.11
CA TRP A 200 -2.20 -11.99 1.10
C TRP A 200 -2.91 -12.64 -0.09
N ALA A 201 -3.86 -13.54 0.14
CA ALA A 201 -4.63 -14.18 -0.93
C ALA A 201 -5.39 -13.15 -1.78
N ILE A 202 -6.00 -12.15 -1.13
CA ILE A 202 -6.68 -11.04 -1.81
C ILE A 202 -5.66 -10.19 -2.60
N GLY A 203 -4.54 -9.80 -1.99
CA GLY A 203 -3.51 -8.98 -2.63
C GLY A 203 -2.94 -9.65 -3.87
N LEU A 204 -2.56 -10.92 -3.79
CA LEU A 204 -2.06 -11.69 -4.93
C LEU A 204 -3.13 -11.86 -6.02
N ARG A 205 -4.41 -11.99 -5.64
CA ARG A 205 -5.51 -11.99 -6.61
C ARG A 205 -5.64 -10.64 -7.32
N LYS A 206 -5.47 -9.51 -6.61
CA LYS A 206 -5.52 -8.17 -7.21
C LYS A 206 -4.38 -7.96 -8.22
N VAL A 207 -3.16 -8.33 -7.86
CA VAL A 207 -1.98 -8.37 -8.74
C VAL A 207 -2.28 -9.18 -10.00
N LYS A 208 -2.77 -10.41 -9.85
CA LYS A 208 -3.13 -11.27 -10.99
C LYS A 208 -4.19 -10.64 -11.88
N VAL A 209 -5.23 -10.04 -11.29
CA VAL A 209 -6.32 -9.40 -12.04
C VAL A 209 -5.83 -8.16 -12.80
N ALA A 210 -4.95 -7.36 -12.22
CA ALA A 210 -4.36 -6.21 -12.91
C ALA A 210 -3.60 -6.66 -14.18
N ASN A 211 -2.72 -7.66 -14.05
CA ASN A 211 -1.98 -8.21 -15.19
C ASN A 211 -2.91 -8.85 -16.26
N LEU A 212 -3.96 -9.56 -15.85
CA LEU A 212 -4.92 -10.15 -16.79
C LEU A 212 -5.72 -9.08 -17.55
N ASN A 213 -6.10 -7.99 -16.87
CA ASN A 213 -6.80 -6.89 -17.53
C ASN A 213 -5.88 -6.18 -18.53
N GLN A 214 -4.60 -6.00 -18.19
CA GLN A 214 -3.62 -5.43 -19.10
C GLN A 214 -3.44 -6.31 -20.35
N ALA A 215 -3.28 -7.63 -20.16
CA ALA A 215 -3.23 -8.61 -21.26
C ALA A 215 -4.41 -8.47 -22.22
N LYS A 216 -5.61 -8.30 -21.66
CA LYS A 216 -6.83 -8.16 -22.45
C LYS A 216 -6.81 -6.87 -23.27
N VAL A 217 -6.42 -5.74 -22.67
CA VAL A 217 -6.33 -4.45 -23.39
C VAL A 217 -5.35 -4.55 -24.55
N LEU A 218 -4.17 -5.14 -24.34
CA LEU A 218 -3.16 -5.32 -25.39
C LEU A 218 -3.67 -6.21 -26.53
N LYS A 219 -4.33 -7.33 -26.20
CA LYS A 219 -4.93 -8.22 -27.21
C LYS A 219 -6.03 -7.54 -28.03
N ASP A 220 -6.89 -6.77 -27.38
CA ASP A 220 -7.96 -6.03 -28.04
C ASP A 220 -7.37 -4.98 -29.01
N GLN A 221 -6.28 -4.30 -28.62
CA GLN A 221 -5.56 -3.35 -29.48
C GLN A 221 -4.91 -4.02 -30.71
N GLU A 222 -4.29 -5.20 -30.53
CA GLU A 222 -3.72 -5.96 -31.64
C GLU A 222 -4.80 -6.36 -32.66
N SER A 223 -5.95 -6.86 -32.20
CA SER A 223 -7.05 -7.29 -33.08
C SER A 223 -7.57 -6.16 -33.98
N ILE A 224 -7.74 -4.95 -33.43
CA ILE A 224 -8.15 -3.76 -34.18
C ILE A 224 -7.10 -3.36 -35.20
N HIS A 225 -5.80 -3.54 -34.89
CA HIS A 225 -4.72 -3.24 -35.82
C HIS A 225 -4.70 -4.21 -37.02
N PHE A 226 -5.01 -5.49 -36.80
CA PHE A 226 -5.13 -6.47 -37.89
C PHE A 226 -6.34 -6.19 -38.79
N GLU A 227 -7.52 -5.89 -38.23
CA GLU A 227 -8.70 -5.54 -39.04
C GLU A 227 -8.47 -4.31 -39.94
N LYS A 228 -7.71 -3.31 -39.47
CA LYS A 228 -7.37 -2.12 -40.27
C LYS A 228 -6.34 -2.37 -41.37
N LYS A 229 -5.59 -3.47 -41.34
CA LYS A 229 -4.62 -3.84 -42.39
C LYS A 229 -5.24 -4.66 -43.52
N GLU A 230 -6.41 -5.26 -43.30
CA GLU A 230 -7.12 -6.08 -44.28
C GLU A 230 -8.15 -5.29 -45.11
N ILE A 231 -8.33 -3.99 -44.83
CA ILE A 231 -9.19 -3.04 -45.56
C ILE A 231 -8.32 -2.07 -46.37
#